data_AF-W7B0G9-F1
#
_entry.id   AF-W7B0G9-F1
#
_cell.length_a   1.000
_cell.length_b   1.000
_cell.length_c   1.000
_cell.angle_alpha   90.00
_cell.angle_beta   90.00
_cell.angle_gamma   90.00
#
_symmetry.space_group_name_H-M   'P 1'
#
loop_
_entity.id
_entity.type
_entity.pdbx_description
1 polymer ?
#
loop_
_entity_poly.entity_id
_entity_poly.type
_entity_poly.pdbx_seq_one_letter_code
_entity_poly.pdbx_strand_id
1 'polypeptide(L)'
;MSLFSKIVNQFSFEQALEKNSLNQIYITLNGTGKELLSKTLKIFIFAVVSLLVCLFSSNNWFVFPIIAAIIILVTVIGYFRSSLYFKPAIYNIAIYLFVQTALIFYISSLEVTDSSFINRVIAIVYILIGYSLSFYVIKLKLLEKVQTKYLETDEKQLRKRKSIKAIRILSIALVSLIIIIIAGMQLYRINKWWLGGTNADFLAGQNGTFAGTIIASVFVCIALLVLFLITLLPTLLLNATTVVDGYIYKKYSEDFRTEYEYTEEEWYGE
;
A
#
# COMPACT_ATOMS: atom_id res chain seq x y z
N MET A 1 15.41 0.77 6.46
CA MET A 1 16.07 -0.26 5.64
C MET A 1 17.03 -1.15 6.43
N SER A 2 17.84 -0.62 7.36
CA SER A 2 18.89 -1.38 8.08
C SER A 2 18.46 -2.69 8.78
N LEU A 3 17.23 -2.78 9.29
CA LEU A 3 16.76 -3.99 9.96
C LEU A 3 16.28 -5.07 8.97
N PHE A 4 15.70 -4.67 7.84
CA PHE A 4 15.30 -5.59 6.77
C PHE A 4 16.53 -6.17 6.08
N SER A 5 17.53 -5.34 5.73
CA SER A 5 18.78 -5.82 5.17
C SER A 5 19.55 -6.73 6.13
N LYS A 6 19.54 -6.41 7.43
CA LYS A 6 20.13 -7.29 8.46
C LYS A 6 19.48 -8.68 8.50
N ILE A 7 18.14 -8.75 8.48
CA ILE A 7 17.43 -10.05 8.48
C ILE A 7 17.61 -10.78 7.15
N VAL A 8 17.58 -10.05 6.04
CA VAL A 8 17.87 -10.61 4.71
C VAL A 8 19.27 -11.21 4.66
N ASN A 9 20.24 -10.65 5.37
CA ASN A 9 21.60 -11.16 5.46
C ASN A 9 21.79 -12.36 6.41
N GLN A 10 20.75 -12.78 7.16
CA GLN A 10 20.87 -13.86 8.15
C GLN A 10 20.64 -15.27 7.60
N PHE A 11 19.90 -15.44 6.52
CA PHE A 11 19.70 -16.76 5.90
C PHE A 11 20.73 -17.00 4.79
N SER A 12 21.04 -18.27 4.54
CA SER A 12 22.00 -18.73 3.52
C SER A 12 21.33 -18.93 2.15
N PHE A 13 22.13 -19.15 1.12
CA PHE A 13 21.61 -19.43 -0.23
C PHE A 13 20.83 -20.75 -0.27
N GLU A 14 21.29 -21.78 0.45
CA GLU A 14 20.63 -23.09 0.50
C GLU A 14 19.19 -22.98 1.06
N GLN A 15 19.01 -22.15 2.10
CA GLN A 15 17.69 -21.86 2.67
C GLN A 15 16.80 -21.10 1.68
N ALA A 16 17.39 -20.22 0.87
CA ALA A 16 16.66 -19.51 -0.18
C ALA A 16 16.26 -20.44 -1.34
N LEU A 17 17.16 -21.37 -1.72
CA LEU A 17 16.97 -22.36 -2.77
C LEU A 17 15.86 -23.35 -2.42
N GLU A 18 15.84 -23.87 -1.19
CA GLU A 18 14.80 -24.79 -0.70
C GLU A 18 13.39 -24.18 -0.82
N LYS A 19 13.27 -22.86 -0.58
CA LYS A 19 11.98 -22.15 -0.53
C LYS A 19 11.57 -21.50 -1.85
N ASN A 20 12.43 -21.51 -2.87
CA ASN A 20 12.15 -20.96 -4.20
C ASN A 20 12.49 -21.99 -5.26
N SER A 21 11.50 -22.76 -5.72
CA SER A 21 11.72 -23.79 -6.72
C SER A 21 12.00 -23.21 -8.10
N LEU A 22 12.70 -23.97 -8.95
CA LEU A 22 12.92 -23.64 -10.36
C LEU A 22 11.62 -23.26 -11.07
N ASN A 23 10.52 -23.97 -10.81
CA ASN A 23 9.21 -23.64 -11.38
C ASN A 23 8.71 -22.24 -10.94
N GLN A 24 8.93 -21.84 -9.68
CA GLN A 24 8.57 -20.50 -9.23
C GLN A 24 9.39 -19.41 -9.92
N ILE A 25 10.68 -19.67 -10.14
CA ILE A 25 11.58 -18.74 -10.84
C ILE A 25 11.23 -18.67 -12.33
N TYR A 26 10.96 -19.79 -12.97
CA TYR A 26 10.45 -19.83 -14.35
C TYR A 26 9.16 -19.01 -14.50
N ILE A 27 8.18 -19.19 -13.59
CA ILE A 27 6.94 -18.39 -13.57
C ILE A 27 7.24 -16.90 -13.32
N THR A 28 8.27 -16.58 -12.54
CA THR A 28 8.67 -15.20 -12.25
C THR A 28 9.24 -14.53 -13.49
N LEU A 29 10.10 -15.22 -14.25
CA LEU A 29 10.76 -14.73 -15.45
C LEU A 29 9.78 -14.65 -16.65
N ASN A 30 9.10 -15.77 -16.93
CA ASN A 30 8.30 -15.93 -18.15
C ASN A 30 6.81 -15.61 -17.96
N GLY A 31 6.37 -15.44 -16.71
CA GLY A 31 4.97 -15.24 -16.38
C GLY A 31 4.14 -16.53 -16.50
N THR A 32 2.85 -16.44 -16.17
CA THR A 32 1.93 -17.57 -16.21
C THR A 32 1.25 -17.75 -17.57
N GLY A 33 1.46 -16.83 -18.52
CA GLY A 33 0.79 -16.82 -19.84
C GLY A 33 -0.73 -16.60 -19.83
N LYS A 34 -1.35 -16.46 -18.65
CA LYS A 34 -2.81 -16.43 -18.46
C LYS A 34 -3.39 -15.03 -18.24
N GLU A 35 -2.58 -13.98 -18.33
CA GLU A 35 -3.03 -12.62 -18.01
C GLU A 35 -3.74 -11.96 -19.20
N LEU A 36 -4.96 -11.45 -18.97
CA LEU A 36 -5.79 -10.75 -19.98
C LEU A 36 -5.11 -9.47 -20.53
N LEU A 37 -4.36 -8.76 -19.69
CA LEU A 37 -3.60 -7.55 -20.04
C LEU A 37 -2.15 -7.71 -19.62
N SER A 38 -1.22 -7.21 -20.44
CA SER A 38 0.21 -7.22 -20.11
C SER A 38 0.50 -6.34 -18.88
N LYS A 39 1.50 -6.74 -18.07
CA LYS A 39 1.92 -5.98 -16.89
C LYS A 39 2.32 -4.55 -17.23
N THR A 40 2.99 -4.35 -18.37
CA THR A 40 3.38 -3.03 -18.88
C THR A 40 2.16 -2.14 -19.14
N LEU A 41 1.12 -2.67 -19.79
CA LEU A 41 -0.11 -1.91 -20.05
C LEU A 41 -0.83 -1.55 -18.74
N LYS A 42 -0.89 -2.48 -17.78
CA LYS A 42 -1.45 -2.21 -16.46
C LYS A 42 -0.72 -1.06 -15.77
N ILE A 43 0.61 -1.04 -15.81
CA ILE A 43 1.43 0.05 -15.25
C ILE A 43 1.04 1.40 -15.86
N PHE A 44 0.90 1.48 -17.18
CA PHE A 44 0.46 2.73 -17.83
C PHE A 44 -0.95 3.14 -17.40
N ILE A 45 -1.90 2.21 -17.37
CA ILE A 45 -3.28 2.48 -16.95
C ILE A 45 -3.31 3.02 -15.51
N PHE A 46 -2.63 2.33 -14.57
CA PHE A 46 -2.57 2.78 -13.18
C PHE A 46 -1.88 4.13 -13.05
N ALA A 47 -0.78 4.37 -13.76
CA ALA A 47 -0.09 5.65 -13.73
C ALA A 47 -0.98 6.81 -14.21
N VAL A 48 -1.68 6.63 -15.34
CA VAL A 48 -2.58 7.65 -15.90
C VAL A 48 -3.77 7.91 -14.97
N VAL A 49 -4.44 6.85 -14.49
CA VAL A 49 -5.56 6.99 -13.56
C VAL A 49 -5.12 7.69 -12.28
N SER A 50 -3.97 7.29 -11.72
CA SER A 50 -3.44 7.94 -10.52
C SER A 50 -3.11 9.40 -10.75
N LEU A 51 -2.53 9.76 -11.90
CA LEU A 51 -2.23 11.15 -12.23
C LEU A 51 -3.51 11.98 -12.33
N LEU A 52 -4.54 11.47 -13.00
CA LEU A 52 -5.85 12.13 -13.10
C LEU A 52 -6.49 12.35 -11.72
N VAL A 53 -6.44 11.35 -10.84
CA VAL A 53 -6.96 11.49 -9.47
C VAL A 53 -6.13 12.50 -8.66
N CYS A 54 -4.82 12.57 -8.87
CA CYS A 54 -3.98 13.54 -8.17
C CYS A 54 -4.27 14.99 -8.59
N LEU A 55 -4.84 15.24 -9.77
CA LEU A 55 -5.21 16.59 -10.20
C LEU A 55 -6.22 17.26 -9.26
N PHE A 56 -7.08 16.50 -8.57
CA PHE A 56 -8.00 17.06 -7.57
C PHE A 56 -7.27 17.82 -6.46
N SER A 57 -6.06 17.40 -6.09
CA SER A 57 -5.24 18.10 -5.07
C SER A 57 -4.85 19.54 -5.46
N SER A 58 -4.96 19.90 -6.75
CA SER A 58 -4.76 21.27 -7.22
C SER A 58 -5.73 22.27 -6.60
N ASN A 59 -6.91 21.80 -6.15
CA ASN A 59 -7.91 22.65 -5.49
C ASN A 59 -7.33 23.31 -4.23
N ASN A 60 -6.52 22.58 -3.47
CA ASN A 60 -5.87 23.11 -2.27
C ASN A 60 -4.56 23.85 -2.63
N TRP A 61 -3.71 23.21 -3.43
CA TRP A 61 -2.45 23.82 -3.90
C TRP A 61 -1.91 23.16 -5.17
N PHE A 62 -1.60 23.96 -6.19
CA PHE A 62 -1.03 23.49 -7.47
C PHE A 62 0.31 22.73 -7.32
N VAL A 63 1.03 22.89 -6.22
CA VAL A 63 2.29 22.17 -5.95
C VAL A 63 2.04 20.68 -5.67
N PHE A 64 0.90 20.33 -5.08
CA PHE A 64 0.56 18.95 -4.74
C PHE A 64 0.50 18.00 -5.96
N PRO A 65 -0.24 18.30 -7.05
CA PRO A 65 -0.24 17.43 -8.22
C PRO A 65 1.13 17.35 -8.90
N ILE A 66 1.97 18.40 -8.82
CA ILE A 66 3.34 18.37 -9.34
C ILE A 66 4.19 17.35 -8.58
N ILE A 67 4.14 17.37 -7.24
CA ILE A 67 4.85 16.40 -6.39
C ILE A 67 4.34 14.98 -6.68
N ALA A 68 3.02 14.79 -6.77
CA ALA A 68 2.43 13.50 -7.09
C ALA A 68 2.90 12.97 -8.46
N ALA A 69 2.95 13.84 -9.48
CA ALA A 69 3.45 13.49 -10.81
C ALA A 69 4.92 13.05 -10.78
N ILE A 70 5.77 13.71 -9.98
CA ILE A 70 7.17 13.29 -9.80
C ILE A 70 7.24 11.89 -9.20
N ILE A 71 6.45 11.60 -8.16
CA ILE A 71 6.40 10.27 -7.53
C ILE A 71 5.98 9.20 -8.56
N ILE A 72 4.92 9.47 -9.33
CA ILE A 72 4.41 8.57 -10.38
C ILE A 72 5.49 8.34 -11.45
N LEU A 73 6.15 9.40 -11.92
CA LEU A 73 7.18 9.32 -12.96
C LEU A 73 8.38 8.50 -12.49
N VAL A 74 8.89 8.75 -11.28
CA VAL A 74 9.97 7.97 -10.69
C VAL A 74 9.59 6.49 -10.58
N THR A 75 8.35 6.20 -10.21
CA THR A 75 7.83 4.82 -10.11
C THR A 75 7.79 4.14 -11.48
N VAL A 76 7.35 4.85 -12.53
CA VAL A 76 7.33 4.35 -13.91
C VAL A 76 8.75 4.07 -14.41
N ILE A 77 9.69 5.00 -14.22
CA ILE A 77 11.10 4.83 -14.61
C ILE A 77 11.69 3.62 -13.89
N GLY A 78 11.41 3.46 -12.58
CA GLY A 78 11.87 2.32 -11.80
C GLY A 78 11.37 0.98 -12.33
N TYR A 79 10.15 0.91 -12.85
CA TYR A 79 9.60 -0.29 -13.48
C TYR A 79 10.28 -0.63 -14.81
N PHE A 80 10.53 0.37 -15.67
CA PHE A 80 11.16 0.11 -16.97
C PHE A 80 12.65 -0.23 -16.85
N ARG A 81 13.34 0.29 -15.82
CA ARG A 81 14.76 -0.01 -15.56
C ARG A 81 15.02 -1.27 -14.75
N SER A 82 14.00 -1.97 -14.27
CA SER A 82 14.20 -3.18 -13.45
C SER A 82 14.53 -4.40 -14.32
N SER A 83 15.50 -5.20 -13.87
CA SER A 83 15.84 -6.51 -14.46
C SER A 83 14.66 -7.47 -14.49
N LEU A 84 14.70 -8.46 -15.39
CA LEU A 84 13.60 -9.39 -15.62
C LEU A 84 13.18 -10.12 -14.32
N TYR A 85 14.14 -10.69 -13.59
CA TYR A 85 13.88 -11.40 -12.32
C TYR A 85 13.22 -10.53 -11.24
N PHE A 86 13.45 -9.20 -11.26
CA PHE A 86 12.93 -8.26 -10.25
C PHE A 86 11.63 -7.56 -10.70
N LYS A 87 11.27 -7.70 -11.96
CA LYS A 87 10.12 -7.03 -12.58
C LYS A 87 8.80 -7.35 -11.88
N PRO A 88 8.51 -8.57 -11.41
CA PRO A 88 7.29 -8.86 -10.66
C PRO A 88 7.23 -8.15 -9.30
N ALA A 89 8.36 -8.00 -8.61
CA ALA A 89 8.43 -7.27 -7.34
C ALA A 89 8.19 -5.77 -7.55
N ILE A 90 8.87 -5.17 -8.54
CA ILE A 90 8.70 -3.75 -8.87
C ILE A 90 7.30 -3.47 -9.38
N TYR A 91 6.69 -4.36 -10.17
CA TYR A 91 5.29 -4.24 -10.58
C TYR A 91 4.32 -4.12 -9.39
N ASN A 92 4.47 -4.99 -8.38
CA ASN A 92 3.62 -4.94 -7.18
C ASN A 92 3.85 -3.66 -6.37
N ILE A 93 5.11 -3.23 -6.23
CA ILE A 93 5.46 -1.97 -5.56
C ILE A 93 4.86 -0.78 -6.32
N ALA A 94 4.94 -0.79 -7.66
CA ALA A 94 4.46 0.29 -8.50
C ALA A 94 2.94 0.46 -8.40
N ILE A 95 2.17 -0.63 -8.51
CA ILE A 95 0.71 -0.57 -8.33
C ILE A 95 0.35 -0.02 -6.95
N TYR A 96 1.02 -0.53 -5.91
CA TYR A 96 0.82 -0.01 -4.55
C TYR A 96 1.08 1.50 -4.50
N LEU A 97 2.23 1.97 -5.01
CA LEU A 97 2.60 3.39 -4.98
C LEU A 97 1.64 4.26 -5.79
N PHE A 98 1.18 3.81 -6.95
CA PHE A 98 0.20 4.53 -7.76
C PHE A 98 -1.11 4.72 -6.99
N VAL A 99 -1.68 3.66 -6.42
CA VAL A 99 -2.94 3.75 -5.67
C VAL A 99 -2.77 4.53 -4.37
N GLN A 100 -1.65 4.34 -3.66
CA GLN A 100 -1.34 5.10 -2.44
C GLN A 100 -1.21 6.60 -2.71
N THR A 101 -0.49 6.97 -3.77
CA THR A 101 -0.29 8.36 -4.17
C THR A 101 -1.62 8.98 -4.58
N ALA A 102 -2.40 8.31 -5.43
CA ALA A 102 -3.73 8.75 -5.80
C ALA A 102 -4.62 9.02 -4.58
N LEU A 103 -4.68 8.08 -3.63
CA LEU A 103 -5.53 8.21 -2.45
C LEU A 103 -5.09 9.34 -1.50
N ILE A 104 -3.79 9.41 -1.18
CA ILE A 104 -3.25 10.48 -0.31
C ILE A 104 -3.52 11.84 -0.92
N PHE A 105 -3.19 12.02 -2.21
CA PHE A 105 -3.36 13.32 -2.86
C PHE A 105 -4.83 13.68 -3.08
N TYR A 106 -5.69 12.71 -3.38
CA TYR A 106 -7.13 12.95 -3.42
C TYR A 106 -7.66 13.46 -2.08
N ILE A 107 -7.32 12.81 -0.97
CA ILE A 107 -7.81 13.26 0.35
C ILE A 107 -7.21 14.63 0.72
N SER A 108 -5.97 14.91 0.30
CA SER A 108 -5.35 16.22 0.53
C SER A 108 -6.05 17.39 -0.19
N SER A 109 -6.95 17.10 -1.13
CA SER A 109 -7.77 18.13 -1.79
C SER A 109 -8.94 18.61 -0.95
N LEU A 110 -9.30 17.89 0.13
CA LEU A 110 -10.43 18.25 0.97
C LEU A 110 -10.10 19.49 1.81
N GLU A 111 -10.99 20.47 1.74
CA GLU A 111 -10.90 21.70 2.53
C GLU A 111 -11.57 21.48 3.88
N VAL A 112 -10.87 21.84 4.96
CA VAL A 112 -11.34 21.68 6.34
C VAL A 112 -11.80 23.02 6.92
N THR A 113 -11.25 24.11 6.41
CA THR A 113 -11.51 25.48 6.85
C THR A 113 -11.58 26.41 5.66
N ASP A 114 -12.10 27.62 5.82
CA ASP A 114 -12.05 28.65 4.77
C ASP A 114 -10.64 29.23 4.55
N SER A 115 -9.71 28.95 5.47
CA SER A 115 -8.33 29.44 5.39
C SER A 115 -7.48 28.52 4.51
N SER A 116 -7.13 29.01 3.32
CA SER A 116 -6.23 28.31 2.40
C SER A 116 -4.88 27.96 3.06
N PHE A 117 -4.34 28.83 3.91
CA PHE A 117 -3.09 28.55 4.61
C PHE A 117 -3.22 27.35 5.56
N ILE A 118 -4.29 27.30 6.37
CA ILE A 118 -4.53 26.21 7.31
C ILE A 118 -4.75 24.90 6.56
N ASN A 119 -5.55 24.91 5.48
CA ASN A 119 -5.80 23.73 4.65
C ASN A 119 -4.50 23.18 4.04
N ARG A 120 -3.59 24.04 3.60
CA ARG A 120 -2.27 23.63 3.08
C ARG A 120 -1.41 22.98 4.15
N VAL A 121 -1.35 23.56 5.35
CA VAL A 121 -0.59 23.00 6.48
C VAL A 121 -1.15 21.63 6.87
N ILE A 122 -2.47 21.50 7.01
CA ILE A 122 -3.13 20.24 7.33
C ILE A 122 -2.84 19.19 6.25
N ALA A 123 -2.95 19.55 4.97
CA ALA A 123 -2.67 18.65 3.86
C ALA A 123 -1.21 18.18 3.84
N ILE A 124 -0.24 19.07 4.07
CA ILE A 124 1.18 18.69 4.17
C ILE A 124 1.40 17.70 5.30
N VAL A 125 0.86 17.99 6.50
CA VAL A 125 0.97 17.10 7.66
C VAL A 125 0.33 15.74 7.36
N TYR A 126 -0.84 15.73 6.74
CA TYR A 126 -1.54 14.51 6.35
C TYR A 126 -0.74 13.69 5.33
N ILE A 127 -0.17 14.32 4.29
CA ILE A 127 0.67 13.65 3.29
C ILE A 127 1.88 12.98 3.98
N LEU A 128 2.58 13.72 4.85
CA LEU A 128 3.75 13.20 5.57
C LEU A 128 3.40 12.03 6.48
N ILE A 129 2.33 12.16 7.29
CA ILE A 129 1.88 11.09 8.18
C ILE A 129 1.38 9.89 7.38
N GLY A 130 0.61 10.12 6.32
CA GLY A 130 0.05 9.08 5.45
C GLY A 130 1.12 8.21 4.83
N TYR A 131 2.15 8.81 4.21
CA TYR A 131 3.28 8.04 3.67
C TYR A 131 4.09 7.35 4.76
N SER A 132 4.39 8.05 5.87
CA SER A 132 5.17 7.48 6.98
C SER A 132 4.51 6.24 7.57
N LEU A 133 3.19 6.31 7.80
CA LEU A 133 2.41 5.21 8.34
C LEU A 133 2.32 4.05 7.34
N SER A 134 2.03 4.34 6.07
CA SER A 134 1.95 3.31 5.02
C SER A 134 3.28 2.58 4.81
N PHE A 135 4.40 3.29 4.76
CA PHE A 135 5.72 2.67 4.66
C PHE A 135 6.09 1.87 5.92
N TYR A 136 5.69 2.33 7.10
CA TYR A 136 5.89 1.58 8.34
C TYR A 136 5.12 0.25 8.31
N VAL A 137 3.84 0.26 7.91
CA VAL A 137 3.03 -0.94 7.78
C VAL A 137 3.61 -1.91 6.74
N ILE A 138 4.06 -1.40 5.58
CA ILE A 138 4.68 -2.24 4.54
C ILE A 138 5.97 -2.87 5.02
N LYS A 139 6.85 -2.07 5.63
CA LYS A 139 8.10 -2.59 6.21
C LYS A 139 7.81 -3.73 7.15
N LEU A 140 6.80 -3.58 8.00
CA LEU A 140 6.39 -4.61 8.93
C LEU A 140 5.84 -5.87 8.23
N LYS A 141 5.01 -5.72 7.19
CA LYS A 141 4.52 -6.85 6.36
C LYS A 141 5.64 -7.63 5.69
N LEU A 142 6.63 -6.92 5.13
CA LEU A 142 7.79 -7.55 4.50
C LEU A 142 8.64 -8.31 5.53
N LEU A 143 8.85 -7.74 6.72
CA LEU A 143 9.57 -8.39 7.81
C LEU A 143 8.87 -9.67 8.27
N GLU A 144 7.55 -9.62 8.48
CA GLU A 144 6.74 -10.80 8.81
C GLU A 144 6.89 -11.89 7.74
N LYS A 145 6.81 -11.50 6.46
CA LYS A 145 6.89 -12.49 5.37
C LYS A 145 8.27 -13.13 5.26
N VAL A 146 9.36 -12.37 5.43
CA VAL A 146 10.71 -12.93 5.48
C VAL A 146 10.84 -13.92 6.63
N GLN A 147 10.37 -13.55 7.82
CA GLN A 147 10.49 -14.39 9.01
C GLN A 147 9.70 -15.70 8.87
N THR A 148 8.45 -15.61 8.40
CA THR A 148 7.60 -16.78 8.22
C THR A 148 8.07 -17.69 7.09
N LYS A 149 8.56 -17.15 5.96
CA LYS A 149 8.95 -17.97 4.79
C LYS A 149 10.35 -18.58 4.92
N TYR A 150 11.31 -17.87 5.54
CA TYR A 150 12.73 -18.25 5.49
C TYR A 150 13.37 -18.56 6.86
N LEU A 151 12.76 -18.20 8.00
CA LEU A 151 13.34 -18.36 9.34
C LEU A 151 12.54 -19.33 10.23
N GLU A 152 11.83 -20.27 9.61
CA GLU A 152 10.85 -21.17 10.24
C GLU A 152 11.47 -22.26 11.16
N THR A 153 12.66 -22.04 11.72
CA THR A 153 13.42 -23.05 12.47
C THR A 153 13.43 -22.85 13.99
N ASP A 154 12.78 -21.83 14.54
CA ASP A 154 12.78 -21.63 16.01
C ASP A 154 11.41 -21.13 16.50
N GLU A 155 10.55 -22.04 16.97
CA GLU A 155 9.23 -21.77 17.58
C GLU A 155 9.31 -20.70 18.69
N LYS A 156 10.49 -20.54 19.32
CA LYS A 156 10.74 -19.53 20.36
C LYS A 156 10.90 -18.10 19.82
N GLN A 157 11.22 -17.90 18.55
CA GLN A 157 11.31 -16.56 17.94
C GLN A 157 9.97 -16.04 17.40
N LEU A 158 9.05 -16.93 17.00
CA LEU A 158 7.72 -16.57 16.48
C LEU A 158 6.87 -15.81 17.52
N ARG A 159 7.10 -16.06 18.81
CA ARG A 159 6.38 -15.44 19.94
C ARG A 159 6.80 -13.99 20.22
N LYS A 160 7.91 -13.52 19.64
CA LYS A 160 8.43 -12.15 19.80
C LYS A 160 8.15 -11.32 18.55
N ARG A 161 6.94 -10.76 18.46
CA ARG A 161 6.72 -9.35 18.10
C ARG A 161 5.23 -9.03 18.13
N LYS A 162 4.78 -8.34 19.18
CA LYS A 162 3.43 -7.76 19.27
C LYS A 162 3.04 -7.00 17.98
N SER A 163 4.01 -6.41 17.29
CA SER A 163 3.82 -5.73 16.01
C SER A 163 3.33 -6.65 14.89
N ILE A 164 3.77 -7.90 14.82
CA ILE A 164 3.35 -8.85 13.77
C ILE A 164 1.88 -9.22 13.94
N LYS A 165 1.49 -9.57 15.16
CA LYS A 165 0.08 -9.79 15.51
C LYS A 165 -0.78 -8.56 15.22
N ALA A 166 -0.25 -7.36 15.49
CA ALA A 166 -0.93 -6.10 15.20
C ALA A 166 -1.15 -5.85 13.70
N ILE A 167 -0.19 -6.19 12.81
CA ILE A 167 -0.38 -6.07 11.35
C ILE A 167 -1.49 -6.99 10.87
N ARG A 168 -1.56 -8.21 11.41
CA ARG A 168 -2.60 -9.17 11.05
C ARG A 168 -3.98 -8.65 11.44
N ILE A 169 -4.11 -8.14 12.67
CA ILE A 169 -5.33 -7.49 13.16
C ILE A 169 -5.66 -6.27 12.30
N LEU A 170 -4.68 -5.42 11.97
CA LEU A 170 -4.86 -4.27 11.10
C LEU A 170 -5.36 -4.69 9.72
N SER A 171 -4.79 -5.73 9.12
CA SER A 171 -5.21 -6.22 7.80
C SER A 171 -6.63 -6.75 7.83
N ILE A 172 -7.04 -7.46 8.90
CA ILE A 172 -8.43 -7.87 9.11
C ILE A 172 -9.32 -6.63 9.23
N ALA A 173 -8.94 -5.64 10.04
CA ALA A 173 -9.70 -4.41 10.21
C ALA A 173 -9.89 -3.64 8.90
N LEU A 174 -8.86 -3.58 8.04
CA LEU A 174 -8.93 -2.95 6.72
C LEU A 174 -9.90 -3.68 5.79
N VAL A 175 -9.87 -5.02 5.78
CA VAL A 175 -10.82 -5.83 5.00
C VAL A 175 -12.25 -5.65 5.53
N SER A 176 -12.44 -5.68 6.84
CA SER A 176 -13.73 -5.42 7.48
C SER A 176 -14.26 -4.02 7.15
N LEU A 177 -13.40 -3.00 7.11
CA LEU A 177 -13.77 -1.65 6.71
C LEU A 177 -14.31 -1.63 5.26
N ILE A 178 -13.65 -2.29 4.32
CA ILE A 178 -14.13 -2.39 2.93
C ILE A 178 -15.53 -3.02 2.90
N ILE A 179 -15.75 -4.10 3.65
CA ILE A 179 -17.05 -4.79 3.72
C ILE A 179 -18.12 -3.85 4.30
N ILE A 180 -17.81 -3.12 5.38
CA ILE A 180 -18.72 -2.15 5.99
C ILE A 180 -19.09 -1.03 5.01
N ILE A 181 -18.11 -0.47 4.28
CA ILE A 181 -18.35 0.57 3.28
C ILE A 181 -19.26 0.05 2.17
N ILE A 182 -18.97 -1.14 1.63
CA ILE A 182 -19.81 -1.76 0.58
C ILE A 182 -21.22 -2.02 1.11
N ALA A 183 -21.36 -2.64 2.28
CA ALA A 183 -22.65 -2.90 2.89
C ALA A 183 -23.44 -1.60 3.13
N GLY A 184 -22.79 -0.57 3.66
CA GLY A 184 -23.37 0.76 3.87
C GLY A 184 -23.85 1.40 2.57
N MET A 185 -23.05 1.35 1.50
CA MET A 185 -23.44 1.87 0.19
C MET A 185 -24.66 1.14 -0.38
N GLN A 186 -24.73 -0.19 -0.26
CA GLN A 186 -25.87 -0.96 -0.75
C GLN A 186 -27.13 -0.70 0.11
N LEU A 187 -26.99 -0.64 1.43
CA LEU A 187 -28.08 -0.28 2.35
C LEU A 187 -28.62 1.12 2.05
N TYR A 188 -27.75 2.11 1.84
CA TYR A 188 -28.16 3.46 1.44
C TYR A 188 -28.93 3.44 0.13
N ARG A 189 -28.45 2.69 -0.88
CA ARG A 189 -29.12 2.60 -2.19
C ARG A 189 -30.53 2.00 -2.09
N ILE A 190 -30.71 0.99 -1.25
CA ILE A 190 -32.00 0.31 -1.03
C ILE A 190 -32.95 1.19 -0.21
N ASN A 191 -32.44 1.88 0.81
CA ASN A 191 -33.24 2.66 1.77
C ASN A 191 -33.32 4.16 1.42
N LYS A 192 -32.93 4.55 0.20
CA LYS A 192 -32.88 5.95 -0.24
C LYS A 192 -34.22 6.68 -0.09
N TRP A 193 -35.34 5.98 -0.26
CA TRP A 193 -36.69 6.52 -0.01
C TRP A 193 -36.87 6.87 1.47
N TRP A 194 -36.52 5.96 2.38
CA TRP A 194 -36.79 6.11 3.83
C TRP A 194 -36.03 7.28 4.46
N LEU A 195 -34.87 7.64 3.92
CA LEU A 195 -34.03 8.77 4.38
C LEU A 195 -34.43 10.12 3.78
N GLY A 196 -35.44 10.17 2.90
CA GLY A 196 -35.86 11.38 2.17
C GLY A 196 -36.52 12.48 3.02
N GLY A 197 -36.59 12.34 4.35
CA GLY A 197 -37.21 13.33 5.25
C GLY A 197 -36.46 13.56 6.57
N THR A 198 -35.27 12.98 6.74
CA THR A 198 -34.48 13.17 7.96
C THR A 198 -33.64 14.43 7.85
N ASN A 199 -33.95 15.45 8.66
CA ASN A 199 -33.03 16.56 8.90
C ASN A 199 -31.74 15.99 9.50
N ALA A 200 -30.64 16.07 8.74
CA ALA A 200 -29.33 15.53 9.09
C ALA A 200 -28.61 16.32 10.21
N ASP A 201 -29.35 17.15 10.95
CA ASP A 201 -28.85 18.02 12.01
C ASP A 201 -29.02 17.36 13.39
N PHE A 202 -28.68 16.07 13.49
CA PHE A 202 -28.73 15.30 14.74
C PHE A 202 -27.93 15.95 15.88
N LEU A 203 -26.94 16.80 15.56
CA LEU A 203 -26.09 17.49 16.52
C LEU A 203 -26.49 18.96 16.77
N ALA A 204 -27.40 19.53 16.00
CA ALA A 204 -27.75 20.96 16.10
C ALA A 204 -28.37 21.32 17.46
N GLY A 205 -29.10 20.39 18.09
CA GLY A 205 -29.72 20.59 19.40
C GLY A 205 -28.76 20.54 20.60
N GLN A 206 -27.48 20.18 20.41
CA GLN A 206 -26.48 20.09 21.48
C GLN A 206 -25.28 21.04 21.29
N ASN A 207 -25.25 21.80 20.20
CA ASN A 207 -24.19 22.78 19.93
C ASN A 207 -24.07 23.79 21.07
N GLY A 208 -22.85 23.95 21.62
CA GLY A 208 -22.56 24.88 22.72
C GLY A 208 -22.71 24.31 24.13
N THR A 209 -23.18 23.07 24.30
CA THR A 209 -23.22 22.39 25.60
C THR A 209 -21.94 21.59 25.88
N PHE A 210 -21.58 21.40 27.14
CA PHE A 210 -20.42 20.56 27.51
C PHE A 210 -20.55 19.12 26.99
N ALA A 211 -21.76 18.54 27.08
CA ALA A 211 -22.06 17.22 26.54
C ALA A 211 -21.92 17.17 25.01
N GLY A 212 -22.43 18.19 24.31
CA GLY A 212 -22.31 18.32 22.86
C GLY A 212 -20.85 18.42 22.40
N THR A 213 -20.01 19.20 23.10
CA THR A 213 -18.57 19.29 22.81
C THR A 213 -17.85 17.95 23.00
N ILE A 214 -18.18 17.20 24.05
CA ILE A 214 -17.62 15.86 24.27
C ILE A 214 -18.02 14.92 23.13
N ILE A 215 -19.30 14.89 22.76
CA ILE A 215 -19.82 14.01 21.71
C ILE A 215 -19.17 14.35 20.36
N ALA A 216 -19.11 15.64 20.00
CA ALA A 216 -18.44 16.09 18.77
C ALA A 216 -16.97 15.68 18.74
N SER A 217 -16.25 15.83 19.87
CA SER A 217 -14.84 15.43 19.97
C SER A 217 -14.65 13.93 19.76
N VAL A 218 -15.54 13.10 20.31
CA VAL A 218 -15.52 11.64 20.10
C VAL A 218 -15.73 11.30 18.62
N PHE A 219 -16.70 11.94 17.96
CA PHE A 219 -16.95 11.71 16.53
C PHE A 219 -15.78 12.16 15.64
N VAL A 220 -15.11 13.27 15.97
CA VAL A 220 -13.89 13.70 15.26
C VAL A 220 -12.78 12.65 15.41
N CYS A 221 -12.57 12.11 16.61
CA CYS A 221 -11.60 11.04 16.82
C CYS A 221 -11.92 9.78 16.01
N ILE A 222 -13.19 9.38 15.94
CA ILE A 222 -13.63 8.26 15.10
C ILE A 222 -13.39 8.55 13.61
N ALA A 223 -13.73 9.76 13.15
CA ALA A 223 -13.53 10.16 11.76
C ALA A 223 -12.05 10.14 11.37
N LEU A 224 -11.16 10.63 12.24
CA LEU A 224 -9.72 10.56 12.05
C LEU A 224 -9.20 9.12 12.00
N LEU A 225 -9.71 8.25 12.87
CA LEU A 225 -9.36 6.83 12.86
C LEU A 225 -9.77 6.18 11.53
N VAL A 226 -11.01 6.41 11.09
CA VAL A 226 -11.50 5.90 9.81
C VAL A 226 -10.67 6.45 8.65
N LEU A 227 -10.33 7.74 8.67
CA LEU A 227 -9.47 8.36 7.68
C LEU A 227 -8.09 7.66 7.59
N PHE A 228 -7.44 7.39 8.72
CA PHE A 228 -6.17 6.68 8.73
C PHE A 228 -6.32 5.22 8.24
N LEU A 229 -7.41 4.54 8.58
CA LEU A 229 -7.68 3.21 8.03
C LEU A 229 -7.87 3.25 6.51
N ILE A 230 -8.63 4.20 5.98
CA ILE A 230 -8.80 4.41 4.54
C ILE A 230 -7.43 4.63 3.89
N THR A 231 -6.60 5.51 4.46
CA THR A 231 -5.24 5.82 3.98
C THR A 231 -4.36 4.58 3.86
N LEU A 232 -4.60 3.55 4.68
CA LEU A 232 -3.85 2.31 4.72
C LEU A 232 -4.40 1.21 3.80
N LEU A 233 -5.58 1.38 3.20
CA LEU A 233 -6.18 0.40 2.28
C LEU A 233 -5.24 -0.03 1.14
N PRO A 234 -4.50 0.87 0.46
CA PRO A 234 -3.63 0.47 -0.64
C PRO A 234 -2.52 -0.49 -0.20
N THR A 235 -2.16 -0.51 1.09
CA THR A 235 -1.17 -1.48 1.62
C THR A 235 -1.63 -2.94 1.49
N LEU A 236 -2.93 -3.20 1.27
CA LEU A 236 -3.47 -4.54 0.98
C LEU A 236 -3.14 -5.02 -0.43
N LEU A 237 -2.91 -4.10 -1.38
CA LEU A 237 -2.57 -4.44 -2.76
C LEU A 237 -1.14 -4.97 -2.90
N LEU A 238 -0.27 -4.66 -1.92
CA LEU A 238 1.12 -5.11 -1.94
C LEU A 238 1.21 -6.61 -1.66
N ASN A 239 1.58 -7.40 -2.67
CA ASN A 239 1.94 -8.79 -2.47
C ASN A 239 3.33 -8.91 -1.81
N ALA A 240 3.34 -9.01 -0.49
CA ALA A 240 4.58 -9.12 0.29
C ALA A 240 5.43 -10.34 -0.10
N THR A 241 4.82 -11.43 -0.55
CA THR A 241 5.55 -12.64 -0.98
C THR A 241 6.40 -12.33 -2.21
N THR A 242 5.77 -11.83 -3.28
CA THR A 242 6.47 -11.50 -4.53
C THR A 242 7.56 -10.44 -4.32
N VAL A 243 7.29 -9.46 -3.45
CA VAL A 243 8.29 -8.41 -3.15
C VAL A 243 9.48 -8.98 -2.40
N VAL A 244 9.24 -9.80 -1.36
CA VAL A 244 10.32 -10.46 -0.61
C VAL A 244 11.14 -11.35 -1.54
N ASP A 245 10.48 -12.18 -2.34
CA ASP A 245 11.17 -13.10 -3.26
C ASP A 245 12.04 -12.34 -4.27
N GLY A 246 11.54 -11.25 -4.83
CA GLY A 246 12.36 -10.37 -5.68
C GLY A 246 13.60 -9.80 -4.96
N TYR A 247 13.48 -9.42 -3.68
CA TYR A 247 14.65 -8.99 -2.89
C TYR A 247 15.63 -10.15 -2.64
N ILE A 248 15.14 -11.39 -2.53
CA ILE A 248 15.99 -12.58 -2.38
C ILE A 248 16.73 -12.86 -3.69
N TYR A 249 16.02 -12.85 -4.82
CA TYR A 249 16.63 -13.03 -6.15
C TYR A 249 17.66 -11.94 -6.43
N LYS A 250 17.40 -10.70 -6.01
CA LYS A 250 18.39 -9.63 -6.12
C LYS A 250 19.65 -9.88 -5.28
N LYS A 251 19.51 -10.46 -4.08
CA LYS A 251 20.64 -10.75 -3.20
C LYS A 251 21.51 -11.89 -3.75
N TYR A 252 20.88 -12.95 -4.23
CA TYR A 252 21.52 -14.18 -4.69
C TYR A 252 21.43 -14.35 -6.21
N SER A 253 21.54 -13.24 -6.94
CA SER A 253 21.24 -13.19 -8.38
C SER A 253 22.10 -14.17 -9.18
N GLU A 254 23.42 -14.13 -9.01
CA GLU A 254 24.35 -15.02 -9.70
C GLU A 254 24.24 -16.47 -9.24
N ASP A 255 23.99 -16.69 -7.94
CA ASP A 255 23.86 -18.04 -7.39
C ASP A 255 22.64 -18.74 -7.98
N PHE A 256 21.48 -18.05 -8.03
CA PHE A 256 20.28 -18.59 -8.67
C PHE A 256 20.42 -18.78 -10.18
N ARG A 257 21.06 -17.83 -10.87
CA ARG A 257 21.30 -17.92 -12.31
C ARG A 257 22.15 -19.14 -12.65
N THR A 258 23.22 -19.36 -11.88
CA THR A 258 24.15 -20.49 -12.09
C THR A 258 23.51 -21.82 -11.72
N GLU A 259 22.86 -21.91 -10.55
CA GLU A 259 22.23 -23.14 -10.04
C GLU A 259 21.11 -23.65 -10.95
N TYR A 260 20.36 -22.75 -11.59
CA TYR A 260 19.29 -23.10 -12.52
C TYR A 260 19.69 -22.97 -13.99
N GLU A 261 20.98 -22.80 -14.28
CA GLU A 261 21.57 -22.80 -15.63
C GLU A 261 20.94 -21.77 -16.58
N TYR A 262 20.49 -20.62 -16.06
CA TYR A 262 19.99 -19.52 -16.88
C TYR A 262 21.12 -18.73 -17.53
N THR A 263 20.91 -18.31 -18.78
CA THR A 263 21.79 -17.34 -19.44
C THR A 263 21.64 -15.95 -18.84
N GLU A 264 22.62 -15.06 -19.09
CA GLU A 264 22.51 -13.65 -18.66
C GLU A 264 21.30 -12.97 -19.29
N GLU A 265 21.03 -13.22 -20.57
CA GLU A 265 19.87 -12.69 -21.30
C GLU A 265 18.55 -13.16 -20.68
N GLU A 266 18.41 -14.44 -20.33
CA GLU A 266 17.18 -14.96 -19.70
C GLU A 266 16.96 -14.43 -18.28
N TRP A 267 18.03 -14.17 -17.54
CA TRP A 267 17.94 -13.74 -16.15
C TRP A 267 17.77 -12.23 -16.00
N TYR A 268 18.58 -11.46 -16.73
CA TYR A 268 18.63 -10.00 -16.68
C TYR A 268 17.72 -9.35 -17.72
N GLY A 269 17.54 -9.98 -18.88
CA GLY A 269 16.88 -9.40 -20.05
C GLY A 269 17.81 -8.48 -20.86
N GLU A 270 19.12 -8.72 -20.81
CA GLU A 270 20.19 -7.97 -21.50
C GLU A 270 20.70 -8.70 -22.74
#